data_AF-A0A5A9N7J0-F1
#
_entry.id   AF-A0A5A9N7J0-F1
#
_cell.length_a   1.000
_cell.length_b   1.000
_cell.length_c   1.000
_cell.angle_alpha   90.00
_cell.angle_beta   90.00
_cell.angle_gamma   90.00
#
_symmetry.space_group_name_H-M   'P 1'
#
loop_
_entity.id
_entity.type
_entity.pdbx_description
1 polymer ?
#
loop_
_entity_poly.entity_id
_entity_poly.type
_entity_poly.pdbx_seq_one_letter_code
_entity_poly.pdbx_strand_id
1 'polypeptide(L)'
;MDTLVWILVCGALGLVFSSKLERAVEAVEELCESGQYTNSGECCIQCPPGEGVIRECGAKQTECSQCLDSETFSENYSHTEKCATCSECTGLMRMQTPCTDSNDAVCICNYSYFLDNLSGQCKECTVCPKGHGVLMRCEYDHDTVCEECIDDTFSEQESSLDPCLPCAICEEDTEILIRECTPTADAYCHDPSAPTYPPTTPSHSESNRYLTDLDVLWSPSPGGDDTTPKPSTPHFIGRGLNENLIPIYCSILAAVVVGLLAYIIFKRWNSCKQNKQAANNRAATANQTPSPEGEKLHSDSGISVDSQSLQEQLGQTQAQAHTQLHAADQIVVRVDGGSQPDSPPPQA
;
A
#
# COMPACT_ATOMS: atom_id res chain seq x y z
N MET A 1 -50.19 44.88 -7.65
CA MET A 1 -49.82 43.50 -7.31
C MET A 1 -50.05 42.56 -8.48
N ASP A 2 -49.08 42.28 -9.33
CA ASP A 2 -48.41 43.21 -10.24
C ASP A 2 -48.20 42.46 -11.55
N THR A 3 -48.44 43.13 -12.67
CA THR A 3 -48.09 42.67 -14.02
C THR A 3 -46.60 42.33 -14.15
N LEU A 4 -45.75 42.87 -13.24
CA LEU A 4 -44.35 42.48 -13.06
C LEU A 4 -44.17 41.00 -12.69
N VAL A 5 -45.08 40.41 -11.90
CA VAL A 5 -44.97 39.01 -11.47
C VAL A 5 -45.21 38.07 -12.65
N TRP A 6 -46.15 38.40 -13.54
CA TRP A 6 -46.40 37.62 -14.76
C TRP A 6 -45.27 37.74 -15.79
N ILE A 7 -44.65 38.92 -15.91
CA ILE A 7 -43.49 39.12 -16.81
C ILE A 7 -42.26 38.33 -16.31
N LEU A 8 -42.04 38.28 -14.98
CA LEU A 8 -40.96 37.49 -14.39
C LEU A 8 -41.19 35.98 -14.52
N VAL A 9 -42.45 35.52 -14.39
CA VAL A 9 -42.81 34.10 -14.57
C VAL A 9 -42.67 33.67 -16.05
N CYS A 10 -43.06 34.52 -17.00
CA CYS A 10 -42.85 34.25 -18.43
C CYS A 10 -41.37 34.34 -18.86
N GLY A 11 -40.59 35.25 -18.27
CA GLY A 11 -39.14 35.37 -18.50
C GLY A 11 -38.35 34.16 -17.99
N ALA A 12 -38.73 33.62 -16.82
CA ALA A 12 -38.10 32.43 -16.26
C ALA A 12 -38.41 31.15 -17.07
N LEU A 13 -39.63 31.03 -17.62
CA LEU A 13 -39.98 29.90 -18.49
C LEU A 13 -39.24 29.95 -19.84
N GLY A 14 -39.00 31.14 -20.40
CA GLY A 14 -38.19 31.32 -21.62
C GLY A 14 -36.73 30.89 -21.46
N LEU A 15 -36.12 31.14 -20.30
CA LEU A 15 -34.72 30.77 -20.02
C LEU A 15 -34.52 29.26 -19.79
N VAL A 16 -35.56 28.52 -19.43
CA VAL A 16 -35.49 27.06 -19.24
C VAL A 16 -35.58 26.30 -20.57
N PHE A 17 -36.08 26.92 -21.63
CA PHE A 17 -36.08 26.32 -22.97
C PHE A 17 -34.81 26.64 -23.79
N SER A 18 -34.03 27.67 -23.43
CA SER A 18 -32.77 27.99 -24.10
C SER A 18 -31.59 27.09 -23.69
N SER A 19 -31.64 26.43 -22.54
CA SER A 19 -30.60 25.49 -22.10
C SER A 19 -30.77 24.06 -22.65
N LYS A 20 -31.79 23.83 -23.47
CA LYS A 20 -32.09 22.51 -24.07
C LYS A 20 -31.56 22.33 -25.49
N LEU A 21 -30.81 23.29 -26.02
CA LEU A 21 -30.19 23.20 -27.35
C LEU A 21 -28.66 23.02 -27.33
N GLU A 22 -28.00 23.19 -26.19
CA GLU A 22 -26.55 22.90 -26.06
C GLU A 22 -26.24 21.46 -25.68
N ARG A 23 -27.26 20.62 -25.50
CA ARG A 23 -27.09 19.19 -25.20
C ARG A 23 -27.28 18.30 -26.43
N ALA A 24 -26.90 18.83 -27.58
CA ALA A 24 -26.77 18.11 -28.85
C ALA A 24 -25.36 18.31 -29.47
N VAL A 25 -24.36 18.61 -28.64
CA VAL A 25 -22.92 18.49 -28.98
C VAL A 25 -22.28 17.46 -28.03
N GLU A 26 -22.98 16.34 -27.86
CA GLU A 26 -22.41 15.10 -27.33
C GLU A 26 -22.84 13.96 -28.27
N ALA A 27 -22.89 14.27 -29.57
CA ALA A 27 -22.45 13.29 -30.53
C ALA A 27 -20.95 13.15 -30.21
N VAL A 28 -20.58 12.02 -29.62
CA VAL A 28 -19.21 11.56 -29.50
C VAL A 28 -18.61 11.65 -30.91
N GLU A 29 -17.99 12.79 -31.22
CA GLU A 29 -16.86 12.77 -32.12
C GLU A 29 -15.89 11.88 -31.38
N GLU A 30 -15.70 10.70 -31.95
CA GLU A 30 -14.66 9.75 -31.62
C GLU A 30 -13.32 10.47 -31.84
N LEU A 31 -12.98 11.36 -30.90
CA LEU A 31 -11.71 12.04 -30.83
C LEU A 31 -10.71 10.94 -30.58
N CYS A 32 -10.00 10.58 -31.63
CA CYS A 32 -9.02 9.53 -31.60
C CYS A 32 -8.01 9.83 -30.48
N GLU A 33 -7.94 8.97 -29.47
CA GLU A 33 -7.14 9.17 -28.26
C GLU A 33 -5.63 9.26 -28.59
N SER A 34 -5.21 8.64 -29.69
CA SER A 34 -3.84 8.75 -30.23
C SER A 34 -3.60 10.02 -31.06
N GLY A 35 -4.65 10.74 -31.45
CA GLY A 35 -4.56 11.94 -32.29
C GLY A 35 -4.06 11.69 -33.72
N GLN A 36 -3.94 10.42 -34.14
CA GLN A 36 -3.47 10.02 -35.47
C GLN A 36 -4.37 8.93 -36.07
N TYR A 37 -4.42 8.91 -37.40
CA TYR A 37 -5.24 7.99 -38.16
C TYR A 37 -4.39 7.25 -39.20
N THR A 38 -4.79 6.02 -39.52
CA THR A 38 -4.23 5.28 -40.64
C THR A 38 -4.61 5.93 -41.97
N ASN A 39 -3.95 5.50 -43.05
CA ASN A 39 -4.32 5.86 -44.42
C ASN A 39 -5.74 5.37 -44.79
N SER A 40 -6.28 4.36 -44.08
CA SER A 40 -7.67 3.89 -44.21
C SER A 40 -8.68 4.74 -43.43
N GLY A 41 -8.24 5.70 -42.61
CA GLY A 41 -9.08 6.57 -41.79
C GLY A 41 -9.47 5.97 -40.43
N GLU A 42 -8.82 4.89 -40.00
CA GLU A 42 -9.05 4.28 -38.68
C GLU A 42 -8.14 4.92 -37.63
N CYS A 43 -8.62 5.09 -36.40
CA CYS A 43 -7.80 5.63 -35.31
C CYS A 43 -6.62 4.68 -35.02
N CYS A 44 -5.43 5.23 -34.79
CA CYS A 44 -4.26 4.43 -34.47
C CYS A 44 -4.39 3.77 -33.09
N ILE A 45 -4.20 2.46 -33.03
CA ILE A 45 -4.19 1.68 -31.79
C ILE A 45 -2.92 2.04 -31.00
N GLN A 46 -3.07 2.30 -29.70
CA GLN A 46 -1.95 2.52 -28.78
C GLN A 46 -1.54 1.20 -28.14
N CYS A 47 -0.24 0.97 -28.05
CA CYS A 47 0.33 -0.12 -27.25
C CYS A 47 0.09 0.18 -25.77
N PRO A 48 -0.39 -0.80 -24.98
CA PRO A 48 -0.57 -0.63 -23.55
C PRO A 48 0.77 -0.60 -22.79
N PRO A 49 0.78 -0.16 -21.52
CA PRO A 49 1.95 -0.33 -20.65
C PRO A 49 2.39 -1.80 -20.60
N GLY A 50 3.69 -2.06 -20.62
CA GLY A 50 4.25 -3.40 -20.84
C GLY A 50 4.55 -3.74 -22.31
N GLU A 51 4.01 -2.97 -23.26
CA GLU A 51 4.24 -3.16 -24.69
C GLU A 51 4.76 -1.87 -25.35
N GLY A 52 5.69 -2.03 -26.28
CA GLY A 52 6.26 -0.96 -27.09
C GLY A 52 6.00 -1.14 -28.58
N VAL A 53 6.05 -0.04 -29.31
CA VAL A 53 5.80 -0.02 -30.76
C VAL A 53 6.99 -0.61 -31.53
N ILE A 54 6.71 -1.60 -32.37
CA ILE A 54 7.68 -2.13 -33.35
C ILE A 54 7.42 -1.61 -34.76
N ARG A 55 6.16 -1.29 -35.07
CA ARG A 55 5.76 -0.64 -36.32
C ARG A 55 4.74 0.45 -36.02
N GLU A 56 5.07 1.67 -36.44
CA GLU A 56 4.19 2.82 -36.30
C GLU A 56 2.95 2.71 -37.20
N CYS A 57 1.89 3.37 -36.76
CA CYS A 57 0.66 3.54 -37.51
C CYS A 57 0.90 4.33 -38.82
N GLY A 58 0.22 3.93 -39.89
CA GLY A 58 0.28 4.62 -41.18
C GLY A 58 -0.56 3.91 -42.22
N ALA A 59 0.08 3.19 -43.16
CA ALA A 59 -0.66 2.34 -44.11
C ALA A 59 -1.34 1.13 -43.43
N LYS A 60 -0.81 0.69 -42.28
CA LYS A 60 -1.35 -0.37 -41.43
C LYS A 60 -1.48 0.17 -40.00
N GLN A 61 -2.19 -0.57 -39.15
CA GLN A 61 -2.26 -0.29 -37.73
C GLN A 61 -0.91 -0.47 -37.02
N THR A 62 -0.79 0.15 -35.85
CA THR A 62 0.34 0.00 -34.94
C THR A 62 0.55 -1.48 -34.61
N GLU A 63 1.81 -1.90 -34.58
CA GLU A 63 2.18 -3.24 -34.11
C GLU A 63 3.00 -3.10 -32.83
N CYS A 64 2.57 -3.83 -31.80
CA CYS A 64 3.12 -3.79 -30.45
C CYS A 64 3.86 -5.10 -30.14
N SER A 65 4.88 -5.02 -29.29
CA SER A 65 5.54 -6.19 -28.71
C SER A 65 5.82 -5.96 -27.22
N GLN A 66 5.81 -7.03 -26.45
CA GLN A 66 6.16 -6.98 -25.03
C GLN A 66 7.58 -6.46 -24.82
N CYS A 67 7.74 -5.61 -23.83
CA CYS A 67 9.04 -5.18 -23.36
C CYS A 67 9.73 -6.33 -22.59
N LEU A 68 11.05 -6.37 -22.67
CA LEU A 68 11.84 -7.37 -21.99
C LEU A 68 12.00 -6.99 -20.51
N ASP A 69 11.44 -7.82 -19.63
CA ASP A 69 11.49 -7.61 -18.19
C ASP A 69 12.93 -7.38 -17.69
N SER A 70 13.11 -6.45 -16.76
CA SER A 70 14.40 -5.97 -16.24
C SER A 70 15.38 -5.31 -17.21
N GLU A 71 15.10 -5.28 -18.53
CA GLU A 71 15.95 -4.61 -19.54
C GLU A 71 15.27 -3.40 -20.18
N THR A 72 13.97 -3.49 -20.43
CA THR A 72 13.20 -2.43 -21.09
C THR A 72 11.79 -2.31 -20.51
N PHE A 73 11.20 -1.12 -20.62
CA PHE A 73 9.87 -0.83 -20.08
C PHE A 73 9.04 0.09 -21.00
N SER A 74 7.73 0.14 -20.76
CA SER A 74 6.79 1.08 -21.37
C SER A 74 5.68 1.41 -20.36
N GLU A 75 5.60 2.67 -19.92
CA GLU A 75 4.69 3.11 -18.84
C GLU A 75 3.34 3.60 -19.31
N ASN A 76 3.27 4.14 -20.53
CA ASN A 76 2.11 4.86 -21.04
C ASN A 76 1.54 4.21 -22.30
N TYR A 77 0.25 4.46 -22.53
CA TYR A 77 -0.38 4.10 -23.80
C TYR A 77 0.23 4.93 -24.93
N SER A 78 0.85 4.27 -25.91
CA SER A 78 1.51 4.96 -27.02
C SER A 78 1.43 4.20 -28.33
N HIS A 79 1.16 4.92 -29.42
CA HIS A 79 1.22 4.38 -30.79
C HIS A 79 2.52 4.75 -31.51
N THR A 80 3.46 5.41 -30.81
CA THR A 80 4.77 5.82 -31.37
C THR A 80 5.97 5.37 -30.53
N GLU A 81 5.82 5.25 -29.21
CA GLU A 81 6.94 4.96 -28.32
C GLU A 81 7.28 3.47 -28.33
N LYS A 82 8.57 3.18 -28.48
CA LYS A 82 9.13 1.83 -28.34
C LYS A 82 9.46 1.58 -26.88
N CYS A 83 9.70 0.31 -26.53
CA CYS A 83 10.22 -0.03 -25.20
C CYS A 83 11.51 0.77 -24.93
N ALA A 84 11.50 1.54 -23.85
CA ALA A 84 12.65 2.31 -23.37
C ALA A 84 13.57 1.39 -22.57
N THR A 85 14.88 1.63 -22.59
CA THR A 85 15.83 0.90 -21.75
C THR A 85 15.65 1.31 -20.29
N CYS A 86 15.65 0.34 -19.37
CA CYS A 86 15.58 0.60 -17.94
C CYS A 86 16.72 1.51 -17.47
N SER A 87 16.40 2.41 -16.53
CA SER A 87 17.36 3.23 -15.82
C SER A 87 18.25 2.38 -14.92
N GLU A 88 19.56 2.57 -15.03
CA GLU A 88 20.54 1.90 -14.17
C GLU A 88 20.92 2.81 -12.99
N CYS A 89 20.69 2.36 -11.75
CA CYS A 89 21.09 3.10 -10.56
C CYS A 89 22.60 3.02 -10.36
N THR A 90 23.32 4.08 -10.70
CA THR A 90 24.79 4.15 -10.62
C THR A 90 25.27 5.11 -9.52
N GLY A 91 26.55 5.02 -9.15
CA GLY A 91 27.17 5.92 -8.17
C GLY A 91 26.73 5.65 -6.72
N LEU A 92 26.21 6.68 -6.05
CA LEU A 92 25.74 6.64 -4.64
C LEU A 92 24.24 6.37 -4.54
N MET A 93 23.64 5.81 -5.58
CA MET A 93 22.23 5.50 -5.66
C MET A 93 22.01 3.99 -5.56
N ARG A 94 20.84 3.60 -5.08
CA ARG A 94 20.35 2.22 -5.06
C ARG A 94 18.95 2.17 -5.67
N MET A 95 18.60 0.99 -6.13
CA MET A 95 17.25 0.69 -6.61
C MET A 95 16.30 0.62 -5.41
N GLN A 96 15.21 1.40 -5.46
CA GLN A 96 14.08 1.30 -4.55
C GLN A 96 13.01 0.38 -5.13
N THR A 97 12.67 0.60 -6.40
CA THR A 97 11.71 -0.19 -7.16
C THR A 97 12.44 -0.77 -8.35
N PRO A 98 12.36 -2.09 -8.59
CA PRO A 98 12.97 -2.72 -9.75
C PRO A 98 12.28 -2.30 -11.04
N CYS A 99 13.03 -2.32 -12.15
CA CYS A 99 12.46 -2.16 -13.47
C CYS A 99 11.59 -3.37 -13.81
N THR A 100 10.39 -3.13 -14.33
CA THR A 100 9.50 -4.14 -14.91
C THR A 100 9.21 -3.79 -16.36
N ASP A 101 8.56 -4.68 -17.10
CA ASP A 101 8.07 -4.40 -18.46
C ASP A 101 7.23 -3.11 -18.59
N SER A 102 6.61 -2.69 -17.49
CA SER A 102 5.60 -1.63 -17.42
C SER A 102 6.03 -0.40 -16.62
N ASN A 103 7.15 -0.44 -15.90
CA ASN A 103 7.63 0.68 -15.09
C ASN A 103 9.16 0.72 -15.07
N ASP A 104 9.73 1.92 -15.10
CA ASP A 104 11.16 2.09 -14.95
C ASP A 104 11.66 1.76 -13.52
N ALA A 105 12.96 1.52 -13.39
CA ALA A 105 13.61 1.46 -12.08
C ALA A 105 13.59 2.83 -11.39
N VAL A 106 13.20 2.84 -10.12
CA VAL A 106 13.27 4.04 -9.28
C VAL A 106 14.55 4.03 -8.47
N CYS A 107 15.43 5.01 -8.71
CA CYS A 107 16.70 5.15 -8.02
C CYS A 107 16.62 6.20 -6.91
N ILE A 108 17.09 5.84 -5.71
CA ILE A 108 17.18 6.73 -4.54
C ILE A 108 18.60 6.70 -3.97
N CYS A 109 18.94 7.61 -3.06
CA CYS A 109 20.25 7.57 -2.41
C CYS A 109 20.45 6.25 -1.62
N ASN A 110 21.68 5.75 -1.68
CA ASN A 110 22.05 4.50 -1.02
C ASN A 110 21.99 4.65 0.51
N TYR A 111 22.05 3.55 1.25
CA TYR A 111 22.10 3.59 2.71
C TYR A 111 23.27 4.44 3.20
N SER A 112 23.03 5.24 4.23
CA SER A 112 23.99 6.24 4.74
C SER A 112 24.22 7.42 3.78
N TYR A 113 23.32 7.64 2.81
CA TYR A 113 23.28 8.84 1.98
C TYR A 113 21.86 9.39 1.87
N PHE A 114 21.75 10.71 1.74
CA PHE A 114 20.50 11.43 1.48
C PHE A 114 20.63 12.35 0.27
N LEU A 115 19.50 12.68 -0.36
CA LEU A 115 19.48 13.60 -1.49
C LEU A 115 19.57 15.05 -1.01
N ASP A 116 20.69 15.70 -1.30
CA ASP A 116 20.86 17.12 -0.99
C ASP A 116 20.18 17.97 -2.06
N ASN A 117 19.03 18.57 -1.69
CA ASN A 117 18.17 19.31 -2.63
C ASN A 117 18.85 20.55 -3.25
N LEU A 118 19.96 21.03 -2.69
CA LEU A 118 20.74 22.16 -3.22
C LEU A 118 21.68 21.74 -4.35
N SER A 119 22.34 20.59 -4.22
CA SER A 119 23.27 20.05 -5.23
C SER A 119 22.64 19.06 -6.19
N GLY A 120 21.47 18.50 -5.85
CA GLY A 120 20.82 17.44 -6.60
C GLY A 120 21.59 16.12 -6.56
N GLN A 121 22.48 15.94 -5.58
CA GLN A 121 23.37 14.78 -5.46
C GLN A 121 23.20 14.11 -4.10
N CYS A 122 23.49 12.82 -4.06
CA CYS A 122 23.51 12.07 -2.81
C CYS A 122 24.75 12.46 -1.99
N LYS A 123 24.53 12.86 -0.73
CA LYS A 123 25.57 13.18 0.25
C LYS A 123 25.52 12.20 1.40
N GLU A 124 26.68 11.96 2.01
CA GLU A 124 26.79 11.10 3.17
C GLU A 124 26.02 11.69 4.35
N CYS A 125 25.32 10.84 5.10
CA CYS A 125 24.55 11.25 6.26
C CYS A 125 25.45 11.77 7.37
N THR A 126 24.98 12.80 8.07
CA THR A 126 25.64 13.33 9.25
C THR A 126 25.66 12.27 10.37
N VAL A 127 26.84 12.07 10.95
CA VAL A 127 27.03 11.24 12.15
C VAL A 127 26.94 12.15 13.37
N CYS A 128 26.09 11.79 14.34
CA CYS A 128 25.95 12.58 15.55
C CYS A 128 27.20 12.42 16.42
N PRO A 129 27.81 13.53 16.86
CA PRO A 129 29.02 13.48 17.67
C PRO A 129 28.71 13.03 19.10
N LYS A 130 29.75 12.72 19.87
CA LYS A 130 29.61 12.47 21.32
C LYS A 130 28.89 13.63 21.99
N GLY A 131 28.04 13.31 22.97
CA GLY A 131 27.18 14.32 23.60
C GLY A 131 25.89 14.61 22.83
N HIS A 132 25.72 14.04 21.63
CA HIS A 132 24.52 14.17 20.83
C HIS A 132 23.95 12.80 20.47
N GLY A 133 22.64 12.76 20.36
CA GLY A 133 21.88 11.58 19.93
C GLY A 133 21.13 11.85 18.63
N VAL A 134 20.75 10.77 17.95
CA VAL A 134 19.92 10.83 16.74
C VAL A 134 18.47 11.10 17.13
N LEU A 135 17.97 12.29 16.77
CA LEU A 135 16.56 12.66 16.88
C LEU A 135 15.76 12.17 15.67
N MET A 136 16.32 12.33 14.48
CA MET A 136 15.75 11.86 13.21
C MET A 136 16.83 11.12 12.44
N ARG A 137 16.52 9.89 12.02
CA ARG A 137 17.45 9.06 11.27
C ARG A 137 17.57 9.60 9.85
N CYS A 138 18.75 9.43 9.27
CA CYS A 138 18.92 9.69 7.85
C CYS A 138 18.08 8.75 7.00
N GLU A 139 17.38 9.29 6.02
CA GLU A 139 16.72 8.53 4.96
C GLU A 139 17.22 9.01 3.59
N TYR A 140 16.62 8.48 2.52
CA TYR A 140 17.08 8.77 1.16
C TYR A 140 16.82 10.22 0.73
N ASP A 141 15.94 10.95 1.42
CA ASP A 141 15.48 12.30 1.08
C ASP A 141 15.84 13.36 2.14
N HIS A 142 16.34 12.97 3.31
CA HIS A 142 16.74 13.89 4.36
C HIS A 142 17.90 13.37 5.21
N ASP A 143 18.70 14.29 5.72
CA ASP A 143 19.86 14.01 6.56
C ASP A 143 19.47 13.61 8.00
N THR A 144 20.40 12.99 8.72
CA THR A 144 20.31 12.80 10.18
C THR A 144 20.13 14.15 10.87
N VAL A 145 19.20 14.21 11.82
CA VAL A 145 19.06 15.33 12.74
C VAL A 145 19.55 14.89 14.12
N CYS A 146 20.57 15.59 14.61
CA CYS A 146 21.15 15.35 15.93
C CYS A 146 20.58 16.32 16.96
N GLU A 147 20.37 15.82 18.18
CA GLU A 147 20.01 16.63 19.35
C GLU A 147 21.08 16.50 20.43
N GLU A 148 21.24 17.54 21.25
CA GLU A 148 22.13 17.51 22.41
C GLU A 148 21.49 16.68 23.52
N CYS A 149 22.28 15.83 24.17
CA CYS A 149 21.81 15.04 25.30
C CYS A 149 21.66 15.94 26.54
N ILE A 150 20.41 16.11 26.99
CA ILE A 150 20.01 16.89 28.17
C ILE A 150 19.23 15.99 29.14
N ASP A 151 18.89 16.51 30.33
CA ASP A 151 17.98 15.86 31.29
C ASP A 151 18.34 14.40 31.63
N ASP A 152 19.54 14.17 32.19
CA ASP A 152 20.03 12.84 32.60
C ASP A 152 20.09 11.83 31.45
N THR A 153 20.55 12.28 30.29
CA THR A 153 20.88 11.42 29.14
C THR A 153 22.32 11.64 28.65
N PHE A 154 22.86 10.64 27.96
CA PHE A 154 24.23 10.67 27.44
C PHE A 154 24.40 9.93 26.10
N SER A 155 25.50 10.23 25.42
CA SER A 155 25.99 9.55 24.21
C SER A 155 27.53 9.55 24.19
N GLU A 156 28.15 8.38 24.35
CA GLU A 156 29.62 8.25 24.49
C GLU A 156 30.36 8.05 23.17
N GLN A 157 29.63 7.77 22.09
CA GLN A 157 30.18 7.42 20.79
C GLN A 157 29.53 8.24 19.68
N GLU A 158 30.25 8.38 18.57
CA GLU A 158 29.65 8.96 17.37
C GLU A 158 28.75 7.91 16.71
N SER A 159 27.51 8.29 16.38
CA SER A 159 26.53 7.34 15.82
C SER A 159 25.58 8.01 14.84
N SER A 160 25.18 7.27 13.81
CA SER A 160 24.13 7.66 12.86
C SER A 160 22.77 7.02 13.19
N LEU A 161 22.69 6.20 14.24
CA LEU A 161 21.48 5.45 14.61
C LEU A 161 21.04 5.63 16.07
N ASP A 162 21.99 5.87 16.97
CA ASP A 162 21.74 5.80 18.41
C ASP A 162 21.19 7.14 18.95
N PRO A 163 20.04 7.14 19.64
CA PRO A 163 19.54 8.31 20.35
C PRO A 163 20.31 8.54 21.66
N CYS A 164 20.05 9.66 22.33
CA CYS A 164 20.56 9.87 23.69
C CYS A 164 20.01 8.78 24.63
N LEU A 165 20.92 8.13 25.37
CA LEU A 165 20.60 7.05 26.29
C LEU A 165 20.38 7.60 27.69
N PRO A 166 19.42 7.08 28.48
CA PRO A 166 19.23 7.51 29.85
C PRO A 166 20.43 7.10 30.71
N CYS A 167 20.86 7.99 31.59
CA CYS A 167 21.94 7.71 32.54
C CYS A 167 21.55 6.61 33.53
N ALA A 168 22.55 5.85 33.99
CA ALA A 168 22.42 4.95 35.11
C ALA A 168 22.07 5.73 36.40
N ILE A 169 21.16 5.16 37.20
CA ILE A 169 20.76 5.70 38.50
C ILE A 169 21.29 4.75 39.57
N CYS A 170 22.15 5.24 40.46
CA CYS A 170 22.68 4.41 41.54
C CYS A 170 21.66 4.21 42.66
N GLU A 171 21.59 3.00 43.18
CA GLU A 171 20.76 2.69 44.34
C GLU A 171 21.36 3.29 45.63
N GLU A 172 20.63 4.18 46.32
CA GLU A 172 21.13 4.97 47.46
C GLU A 172 21.69 4.13 48.64
N ASP A 173 21.20 2.91 48.83
CA ASP A 173 21.55 2.06 49.98
C ASP A 173 22.62 0.99 49.69
N THR A 174 22.89 0.69 48.41
CA THR A 174 23.72 -0.44 47.96
C THR A 174 24.90 0.00 47.10
N GLU A 175 24.76 1.13 46.40
CA GLU A 175 25.74 1.61 45.43
C GLU A 175 26.23 3.01 45.77
N ILE A 176 27.51 3.26 45.49
CA ILE A 176 28.14 4.57 45.66
C ILE A 176 28.38 5.18 44.28
N LEU A 177 27.85 6.37 44.04
CA LEU A 177 28.13 7.15 42.84
C LEU A 177 29.60 7.57 42.81
N ILE A 178 30.36 7.08 41.84
CA ILE A 178 31.78 7.39 41.65
C ILE A 178 31.98 8.49 40.61
N ARG A 179 31.18 8.48 39.54
CA ARG A 179 31.20 9.49 38.47
C ARG A 179 29.77 9.91 38.16
N GLU A 180 29.53 11.22 38.19
CA GLU A 180 28.25 11.81 37.78
C GLU A 180 28.02 11.62 36.27
N CYS A 181 26.75 11.57 35.87
CA CYS A 181 26.43 11.54 34.45
C CYS A 181 26.76 12.87 33.77
N THR A 182 27.16 12.79 32.51
CA THR A 182 27.38 13.95 31.64
C THR A 182 26.76 13.65 30.26
N PRO A 183 26.49 14.66 29.42
CA PRO A 183 26.00 14.40 28.06
C PRO A 183 26.87 13.42 27.26
N THR A 184 28.17 13.32 27.58
CA THR A 184 29.14 12.48 26.86
C THR A 184 29.49 11.17 27.56
N ALA A 185 29.00 10.93 28.78
CA ALA A 185 29.45 9.78 29.58
C ALA A 185 28.42 9.40 30.65
N ASP A 186 28.20 8.10 30.82
CA ASP A 186 27.24 7.57 31.80
C ASP A 186 27.67 7.85 33.25
N ALA A 187 26.71 7.81 34.18
CA ALA A 187 27.02 7.70 35.60
C ALA A 187 27.71 6.36 35.89
N TYR A 188 28.66 6.36 36.83
CA TYR A 188 29.33 5.14 37.27
C TYR A 188 29.02 4.85 38.73
N CYS A 189 28.29 3.76 38.96
CA CYS A 189 27.91 3.25 40.28
C CYS A 189 28.87 2.14 40.70
N HIS A 190 29.32 2.17 41.95
CA HIS A 190 30.16 1.14 42.54
C HIS A 190 29.45 0.47 43.70
N ASP A 191 29.18 -0.83 43.58
CA ASP A 191 28.69 -1.67 44.68
C ASP A 191 29.89 -2.20 45.50
N PRO A 192 30.08 -1.77 46.77
CA PRO A 192 31.15 -2.25 47.63
C PRO A 192 30.96 -3.69 48.12
N SER A 193 29.75 -4.23 48.01
CA SER A 193 29.35 -5.57 48.44
C SER A 193 29.36 -6.59 47.31
N ALA A 194 29.51 -6.14 46.06
CA ALA A 194 29.68 -7.00 44.91
C ALA A 194 31.00 -7.79 45.00
N PRO A 195 30.98 -9.13 44.79
CA PRO A 195 32.20 -9.92 44.74
C PRO A 195 33.08 -9.42 43.59
N THR A 196 34.30 -8.98 43.92
CA THR A 196 35.33 -8.64 42.93
C THR A 196 35.75 -9.91 42.20
N TYR A 197 35.09 -10.23 41.09
CA TYR A 197 35.68 -11.14 40.12
C TYR A 197 36.81 -10.37 39.41
N PRO A 198 38.04 -10.91 39.37
CA PRO A 198 39.12 -10.28 38.64
C PRO A 198 38.72 -10.15 37.16
N PRO A 199 39.07 -9.03 36.49
CA PRO A 199 38.79 -8.88 35.07
C PRO A 199 39.56 -9.97 34.31
N THR A 200 38.84 -10.92 33.72
CA THR A 200 39.40 -11.81 32.70
C THR A 200 39.72 -10.93 31.49
N THR A 201 40.98 -10.52 31.38
CA THR A 201 41.55 -9.98 30.16
C THR A 201 41.16 -10.88 28.98
N PRO A 202 40.64 -10.36 27.86
CA PRO A 202 40.47 -11.15 26.65
C PRO A 202 41.85 -11.39 26.05
N SER A 203 42.53 -12.45 26.50
CA SER A 203 43.68 -12.97 25.79
C SER A 203 43.16 -13.69 24.55
N HIS A 204 43.43 -13.09 23.38
CA HIS A 204 43.52 -13.84 22.14
C HIS A 204 44.48 -15.01 22.36
N SER A 205 43.93 -16.22 22.43
CA SER A 205 44.69 -17.45 22.27
C SER A 205 43.80 -18.47 21.57
N GLU A 206 44.06 -18.61 20.27
CA GLU A 206 43.74 -19.82 19.53
C GLU A 206 44.22 -21.03 20.34
N SER A 207 43.30 -21.94 20.65
CA SER A 207 43.68 -23.33 20.88
C SER A 207 42.51 -24.23 20.53
N ASN A 208 42.58 -24.77 19.32
CA ASN A 208 41.98 -26.02 18.93
C ASN A 208 42.13 -27.07 20.05
N ARG A 209 41.00 -27.54 20.58
CA ARG A 209 40.87 -28.92 21.07
C ARG A 209 39.52 -29.47 20.63
N TYR A 210 39.60 -30.17 19.51
CA TYR A 210 38.72 -31.29 19.17
C TYR A 210 38.61 -32.26 20.36
N LEU A 211 37.40 -32.61 20.78
CA LEU A 211 36.77 -33.88 20.36
C LEU A 211 35.32 -33.97 20.83
N THR A 212 34.46 -34.20 19.84
CA THR A 212 33.26 -35.06 19.85
C THR A 212 32.14 -34.78 20.85
N ASP A 213 31.07 -34.19 20.34
CA ASP A 213 29.94 -35.07 20.00
C ASP A 213 29.34 -34.68 18.65
N LEU A 214 28.97 -35.71 17.90
CA LEU A 214 28.65 -35.72 16.48
C LEU A 214 27.20 -35.25 16.23
N ASP A 215 27.05 -34.51 15.13
CA ASP A 215 25.96 -34.62 14.15
C ASP A 215 24.49 -34.62 14.64
N VAL A 216 23.81 -33.47 14.48
CA VAL A 216 22.64 -33.39 13.59
C VAL A 216 22.65 -32.06 12.83
N LEU A 217 22.95 -32.17 11.54
CA LEU A 217 23.02 -31.10 10.54
C LEU A 217 21.63 -30.71 10.02
N TRP A 218 21.30 -29.42 10.15
CA TRP A 218 20.70 -28.51 9.18
C TRP A 218 19.87 -29.07 8.00
N SER A 219 18.62 -28.61 7.85
CA SER A 219 18.17 -27.82 6.67
C SER A 219 16.71 -27.33 6.79
N PRO A 220 16.34 -26.25 6.04
CA PRO A 220 15.34 -25.24 6.43
C PRO A 220 14.03 -25.31 5.63
N SER A 221 12.92 -24.80 6.19
CA SER A 221 11.88 -24.04 5.45
C SER A 221 10.76 -23.54 6.39
N PRO A 222 9.80 -22.69 5.94
CA PRO A 222 9.53 -21.38 6.50
C PRO A 222 8.19 -21.33 7.25
N GLY A 223 7.94 -20.29 8.04
CA GLY A 223 6.58 -20.05 8.48
C GLY A 223 6.47 -19.03 9.58
N GLY A 224 5.88 -17.88 9.24
CA GLY A 224 5.41 -16.84 10.16
C GLY A 224 6.49 -16.47 11.17
N ASP A 225 6.34 -15.73 12.23
CA ASP A 225 5.23 -14.98 12.75
C ASP A 225 5.82 -13.61 13.10
N ASP A 226 5.16 -12.55 12.64
CA ASP A 226 5.44 -11.18 13.03
C ASP A 226 5.46 -11.07 14.57
N THR A 227 6.63 -10.82 15.15
CA THR A 227 6.72 -10.31 16.53
C THR A 227 7.03 -8.83 16.47
N THR A 228 5.95 -8.08 16.22
CA THR A 228 5.87 -6.66 16.55
C THR A 228 6.21 -6.47 18.04
N PRO A 229 7.25 -5.70 18.41
CA PRO A 229 7.39 -5.26 19.79
C PRO A 229 6.29 -4.22 20.06
N LYS A 230 5.33 -4.62 20.91
CA LYS A 230 4.31 -3.74 21.47
C LYS A 230 5.00 -2.66 22.31
N PRO A 231 4.67 -1.37 22.14
CA PRO A 231 5.32 -0.30 22.89
C PRO A 231 4.86 -0.34 24.35
N SER A 232 5.82 -0.45 25.26
CA SER A 232 5.65 -0.11 26.66
C SER A 232 5.46 1.41 26.74
N THR A 233 4.36 1.81 27.38
CA THR A 233 3.98 3.20 27.67
C THR A 233 5.08 3.98 28.40
N PRO A 234 5.48 5.17 27.93
CA PRO A 234 6.13 6.16 28.77
C PRO A 234 5.04 7.02 29.43
N HIS A 235 4.99 7.01 30.76
CA HIS A 235 4.26 8.04 31.49
C HIS A 235 5.19 9.23 31.76
N PHE A 236 4.79 10.37 31.20
CA PHE A 236 4.89 11.71 31.79
C PHE A 236 6.07 12.61 31.42
N ILE A 237 6.05 13.11 30.17
CA ILE A 237 6.14 14.57 29.95
C ILE A 237 4.83 15.00 29.28
N GLY A 238 3.88 15.43 30.10
CA GLY A 238 2.49 15.69 29.69
C GLY A 238 1.92 16.94 30.34
N ARG A 239 2.61 18.07 30.22
CA ARG A 239 2.04 19.40 30.50
C ARG A 239 2.35 20.35 29.34
N GLY A 240 1.56 20.29 28.28
CA GLY A 240 1.68 21.27 27.20
C GLY A 240 0.82 21.02 25.95
N LEU A 241 0.45 19.76 25.64
CA LEU A 241 -0.34 19.44 24.43
C LEU A 241 -1.77 18.94 24.71
N ASN A 242 -2.13 18.69 25.98
CA ASN A 242 -3.40 18.06 26.37
C ASN A 242 -4.57 19.02 26.64
N GLU A 243 -4.39 20.34 26.49
CA GLU A 243 -5.46 21.31 26.74
C GLU A 243 -6.39 21.48 25.53
N ASN A 244 -5.90 21.13 24.33
CA ASN A 244 -6.63 21.31 23.07
C ASN A 244 -6.98 20.00 22.38
N LEU A 245 -6.43 18.85 22.82
CA LEU A 245 -6.66 17.57 22.16
C LEU A 245 -8.09 17.06 22.36
N ILE A 246 -8.63 17.21 23.57
CA ILE A 246 -10.00 16.82 23.93
C ILE A 246 -11.06 17.61 23.13
N PRO A 247 -11.04 18.96 23.07
CA PRO A 247 -12.02 19.71 22.28
C PRO A 247 -11.91 19.49 20.76
N ILE A 248 -10.70 19.25 20.23
CA ILE A 248 -10.51 18.91 18.81
C ILE A 248 -11.16 17.56 18.50
N TYR A 249 -10.94 16.54 19.34
CA TYR A 249 -11.54 15.22 19.16
C TYR A 249 -13.07 15.27 19.24
N CYS A 250 -13.63 16.01 20.19
CA CYS A 250 -15.07 16.20 20.30
C CYS A 250 -15.66 16.92 19.08
N SER A 251 -14.96 17.89 18.51
CA SER A 251 -15.40 18.62 17.31
C SER A 251 -15.41 17.73 16.07
N ILE A 252 -14.39 16.89 15.89
CA ILE A 252 -14.30 15.94 14.77
C ILE A 252 -15.40 14.88 14.90
N LEU A 253 -15.60 14.31 16.10
CA LEU A 253 -16.67 13.34 16.32
C LEU A 253 -18.06 13.93 16.05
N ALA A 254 -18.31 15.18 16.47
CA ALA A 254 -19.56 15.86 16.18
C ALA A 254 -19.76 16.06 14.66
N ALA A 255 -18.71 16.46 13.93
CA ALA A 255 -18.77 16.64 12.47
C ALA A 255 -19.08 15.33 11.74
N VAL A 256 -18.47 14.21 12.15
CA VAL A 256 -18.73 12.88 11.58
C VAL A 256 -20.17 12.46 11.83
N VAL A 257 -20.70 12.65 13.04
CA VAL A 257 -22.10 12.31 13.37
C VAL A 257 -23.08 13.16 12.55
N VAL A 258 -22.85 14.46 12.43
CA VAL A 258 -23.69 15.36 11.61
C VAL A 258 -23.62 14.96 10.13
N GLY A 259 -22.43 14.63 9.62
CA GLY A 259 -22.24 14.15 8.24
C GLY A 259 -22.99 12.85 7.96
N LEU A 260 -22.96 11.88 8.87
CA LEU A 260 -23.70 10.62 8.74
C LEU A 260 -25.22 10.82 8.79
N LEU A 261 -25.71 11.70 9.67
CA LEU A 261 -27.13 12.05 9.72
C LEU A 261 -27.58 12.74 8.42
N ALA A 262 -26.79 13.69 7.90
CA ALA A 262 -27.05 14.33 6.62
C ALA A 262 -27.03 13.33 5.46
N TYR A 263 -26.09 12.39 5.45
CA TYR A 263 -26.02 11.31 4.45
C TYR A 263 -27.25 10.40 4.50
N ILE A 264 -27.70 9.99 5.70
CA ILE A 264 -28.90 9.17 5.86
C ILE A 264 -30.14 9.93 5.39
N ILE A 265 -30.27 11.22 5.71
CA ILE A 265 -31.37 12.07 5.26
C ILE A 265 -31.33 12.25 3.74
N PHE A 266 -30.15 12.50 3.16
CA PHE A 266 -29.97 12.65 1.72
C PHE A 266 -30.27 11.34 0.99
N LYS A 267 -29.79 10.22 1.51
CA LYS A 267 -30.08 8.89 0.97
C LYS A 267 -31.58 8.59 1.06
N ARG A 268 -32.23 8.89 2.18
CA ARG A 268 -33.68 8.72 2.37
C ARG A 268 -34.49 9.65 1.48
N TRP A 269 -34.05 10.90 1.30
CA TRP A 269 -34.63 11.85 0.36
C TRP A 269 -34.51 11.34 -1.07
N ASN A 270 -33.32 10.89 -1.47
CA ASN A 270 -33.06 10.41 -2.82
C ASN A 270 -33.83 9.12 -3.12
N SER A 271 -33.94 8.21 -2.14
CA SER A 271 -34.82 7.04 -2.22
C SER A 271 -36.30 7.42 -2.34
N CYS A 272 -36.79 8.41 -1.58
CA CYS A 272 -38.16 8.92 -1.75
C CYS A 272 -38.36 9.62 -3.10
N LYS A 273 -37.35 10.32 -3.62
CA LYS A 273 -37.37 10.96 -4.94
C LYS A 273 -37.49 9.92 -6.05
N GLN A 274 -36.73 8.83 -5.98
CA GLN A 274 -36.82 7.73 -6.95
C GLN A 274 -38.14 6.95 -6.82
N ASN A 275 -38.63 6.71 -5.60
CA ASN A 275 -39.90 6.02 -5.39
C ASN A 275 -41.12 6.84 -5.86
N LYS A 276 -41.05 8.18 -5.79
CA LYS A 276 -42.08 9.09 -6.33
C LYS A 276 -42.13 9.09 -7.86
N GLN A 277 -40.99 8.89 -8.54
CA GLN A 277 -40.95 8.71 -9.99
C GLN A 277 -41.54 7.36 -10.42
N ALA A 278 -41.29 6.29 -9.65
CA ALA A 278 -41.88 4.97 -9.89
C ALA A 278 -43.41 4.92 -9.70
N ALA A 279 -43.97 5.68 -8.74
CA ALA A 279 -45.41 5.78 -8.52
C ALA A 279 -46.12 6.59 -9.62
N ASN A 280 -45.53 7.69 -10.10
CA ASN A 280 -46.08 8.47 -11.22
C ASN A 280 -46.06 7.69 -12.54
N ASN A 281 -45.04 6.85 -12.78
CA ASN A 281 -44.99 5.99 -13.97
C ASN A 281 -46.05 4.89 -13.94
N ARG A 282 -46.42 4.34 -12.75
CA ARG A 282 -47.53 3.39 -12.61
C ARG A 282 -48.92 4.04 -12.83
N ALA A 283 -49.11 5.29 -12.41
CA ALA A 283 -50.38 6.00 -12.61
C ALA A 283 -50.64 6.36 -14.10
N ALA A 284 -49.58 6.49 -14.91
CA ALA A 284 -49.70 6.75 -16.35
C ALA A 284 -50.16 5.51 -17.15
N THR A 285 -49.99 4.29 -16.63
CA THR A 285 -50.37 3.04 -17.31
C THR A 285 -51.79 2.57 -16.96
N ALA A 286 -52.47 3.19 -15.99
CA ALA A 286 -53.78 2.75 -15.49
C ALA A 286 -55.01 3.44 -16.16
N ASN A 287 -54.81 4.35 -17.12
CA ASN A 287 -55.89 5.15 -17.73
C ASN A 287 -56.22 4.83 -19.20
N GLN A 288 -55.93 3.62 -19.68
CA GLN A 288 -56.42 3.16 -21.00
C GLN A 288 -57.36 1.97 -20.83
N THR A 289 -58.67 2.26 -20.76
CA THR A 289 -59.74 1.30 -21.06
C THR A 289 -59.90 1.20 -22.59
N PRO A 290 -60.27 0.01 -23.12
CA PRO A 290 -61.65 -0.15 -23.58
C PRO A 290 -62.30 -1.52 -23.25
N SER A 291 -63.63 -1.48 -23.23
CA SER A 291 -64.63 -2.55 -23.07
C SER A 291 -65.30 -2.83 -24.44
N PRO A 292 -66.23 -3.79 -24.61
CA PRO A 292 -66.18 -5.25 -24.48
C PRO A 292 -66.55 -5.98 -25.82
N GLU A 293 -66.72 -7.31 -25.74
CA GLU A 293 -67.32 -8.26 -26.73
C GLU A 293 -66.37 -9.01 -27.69
N GLY A 294 -66.40 -10.35 -27.61
CA GLY A 294 -65.66 -11.23 -28.52
C GLY A 294 -65.28 -12.59 -27.93
N GLU A 295 -66.28 -13.42 -27.70
CA GLU A 295 -66.31 -14.81 -27.24
C GLU A 295 -65.41 -15.84 -27.98
N LYS A 296 -65.08 -16.92 -27.23
CA LYS A 296 -64.55 -18.29 -27.58
C LYS A 296 -63.05 -18.62 -27.41
N LEU A 297 -62.84 -19.37 -26.30
CA LEU A 297 -62.20 -20.70 -26.16
C LEU A 297 -60.76 -20.83 -25.62
N HIS A 298 -60.71 -21.58 -24.50
CA HIS A 298 -59.67 -22.51 -24.02
C HIS A 298 -58.31 -21.90 -23.64
N SER A 299 -57.65 -22.22 -22.53
CA SER A 299 -57.92 -23.02 -21.32
C SER A 299 -56.81 -22.65 -20.31
N ASP A 300 -57.18 -22.65 -19.03
CA ASP A 300 -56.37 -22.88 -17.82
C ASP A 300 -54.84 -22.74 -17.84
N SER A 301 -54.34 -21.78 -17.06
CA SER A 301 -53.64 -22.02 -15.77
C SER A 301 -52.79 -20.81 -15.40
N GLY A 302 -53.27 -20.03 -14.44
CA GLY A 302 -52.46 -19.05 -13.73
C GLY A 302 -51.86 -19.69 -12.48
N ILE A 303 -50.54 -19.61 -12.33
CA ILE A 303 -49.89 -19.51 -11.02
C ILE A 303 -48.59 -18.72 -11.18
N SER A 304 -48.57 -17.52 -10.63
CA SER A 304 -47.38 -16.67 -10.49
C SER A 304 -46.57 -17.16 -9.29
N VAL A 305 -45.28 -17.44 -9.50
CA VAL A 305 -44.32 -17.67 -8.42
C VAL A 305 -43.21 -16.63 -8.53
N ASP A 306 -43.05 -15.90 -7.43
CA ASP A 306 -42.15 -14.78 -7.19
C ASP A 306 -40.68 -15.20 -7.34
N SER A 307 -39.87 -14.38 -8.01
CA SER A 307 -38.42 -14.61 -8.24
C SER A 307 -37.58 -14.08 -7.08
N GLN A 308 -37.75 -14.66 -5.91
CA GLN A 308 -36.84 -14.50 -4.76
C GLN A 308 -36.42 -15.89 -4.24
N SER A 309 -35.48 -16.54 -4.94
CA SER A 309 -34.71 -17.66 -4.37
C SER A 309 -33.43 -18.02 -5.14
N LEU A 310 -32.97 -17.18 -6.08
CA LEU A 310 -31.73 -17.44 -6.85
C LEU A 310 -30.49 -16.72 -6.30
N GLN A 311 -30.51 -16.31 -5.02
CA GLN A 311 -29.35 -15.69 -4.38
C GLN A 311 -28.86 -16.41 -3.11
N GLU A 312 -29.62 -17.38 -2.58
CA GLU A 312 -29.19 -18.20 -1.43
C GLU A 312 -28.45 -19.49 -1.84
N GLN A 313 -28.50 -19.90 -3.11
CA GLN A 313 -27.85 -21.14 -3.54
C GLN A 313 -26.39 -20.97 -4.00
N LEU A 314 -25.91 -19.73 -4.18
CA LEU A 314 -24.50 -19.45 -4.52
C LEU A 314 -23.60 -19.24 -3.30
N GLY A 315 -24.19 -19.06 -2.11
CA GLY A 315 -23.45 -18.84 -0.85
C GLY A 315 -22.99 -20.11 -0.12
N GLN A 316 -23.59 -21.27 -0.40
CA GLN A 316 -23.23 -22.52 0.27
C GLN A 316 -22.17 -23.35 -0.46
N THR A 317 -21.89 -23.07 -1.74
CA THR A 317 -20.87 -23.82 -2.51
C THR A 317 -19.43 -23.36 -2.21
N GLN A 318 -19.24 -22.16 -1.66
CA GLN A 318 -17.89 -21.67 -1.29
C GLN A 318 -17.42 -22.10 0.11
N ALA A 319 -18.32 -22.56 1.00
CA ALA A 319 -17.96 -22.97 2.35
C ALA A 319 -17.49 -24.44 2.47
N GLN A 320 -17.57 -25.24 1.40
CA GLN A 320 -17.10 -26.64 1.38
C GLN A 320 -15.78 -26.85 0.61
N ALA A 321 -15.29 -25.85 -0.12
CA ALA A 321 -14.03 -25.95 -0.86
C ALA A 321 -12.78 -25.70 0.01
N HIS A 322 -12.92 -25.19 1.24
CA HIS A 322 -11.78 -24.88 2.11
C HIS A 322 -11.48 -25.93 3.20
N THR A 323 -12.29 -26.99 3.32
CA THR A 323 -12.10 -28.04 4.35
C THR A 323 -11.66 -29.39 3.76
N GLN A 324 -11.39 -29.48 2.45
CA GLN A 324 -10.88 -30.71 1.81
C GLN A 324 -9.47 -30.61 1.20
N LEU A 325 -8.75 -29.49 1.35
CA LEU A 325 -7.36 -29.39 0.87
C LEU A 325 -6.30 -29.77 1.93
N HIS A 326 -6.70 -30.22 3.13
CA HIS A 326 -5.77 -30.55 4.21
C HIS A 326 -5.76 -32.03 4.65
N ALA A 327 -6.36 -32.93 3.88
CA ALA A 327 -6.34 -34.37 4.21
C ALA A 327 -6.39 -35.27 2.97
N ALA A 328 -5.32 -35.31 2.17
CA ALA A 328 -4.87 -36.48 1.42
C ALA A 328 -3.67 -36.14 0.52
N ASP A 329 -2.45 -36.29 1.03
CA ASP A 329 -1.42 -37.02 0.26
C ASP A 329 -0.32 -37.53 1.21
N GLN A 330 -0.45 -38.78 1.63
CA GLN A 330 0.62 -39.54 2.28
C GLN A 330 1.00 -40.65 1.30
N ILE A 331 2.01 -40.39 0.48
CA ILE A 331 2.50 -41.36 -0.50
C ILE A 331 3.36 -42.40 0.22
N VAL A 332 2.83 -43.62 0.32
CA VAL A 332 3.54 -44.84 0.71
C VAL A 332 4.30 -45.36 -0.51
N VAL A 333 5.63 -45.26 -0.52
CA VAL A 333 6.47 -45.95 -1.51
C VAL A 333 6.92 -47.30 -0.94
N ARG A 334 6.48 -48.38 -1.58
CA ARG A 334 6.92 -49.76 -1.31
C ARG A 334 8.38 -49.94 -1.74
N VAL A 335 9.16 -50.55 -0.86
CA VAL A 335 10.50 -51.09 -1.10
C VAL A 335 10.34 -52.53 -1.58
N ASP A 336 10.89 -52.86 -2.74
CA ASP A 336 11.30 -54.23 -3.08
C ASP A 336 12.68 -54.19 -3.74
N GLY A 337 13.58 -55.02 -3.23
CA GLY A 337 15.00 -54.97 -3.52
C GLY A 337 15.49 -56.02 -4.51
N GLY A 338 16.69 -55.76 -5.03
CA GLY A 338 17.72 -56.76 -5.34
C GLY A 338 17.94 -57.10 -6.82
N SER A 339 19.04 -56.64 -7.42
CA SER A 339 20.30 -57.41 -7.63
C SER A 339 21.23 -56.76 -8.67
N GLN A 340 22.52 -56.70 -8.33
CA GLN A 340 23.71 -56.29 -9.14
C GLN A 340 23.95 -57.28 -10.30
N PRO A 341 24.77 -56.98 -11.35
CA PRO A 341 26.22 -56.78 -11.21
C PRO A 341 26.93 -55.82 -12.20
N ASP A 342 28.19 -55.55 -11.82
CA ASP A 342 29.40 -55.27 -12.62
C ASP A 342 29.74 -53.89 -13.23
N SER A 343 30.98 -53.49 -12.92
CA SER A 343 31.74 -52.28 -13.31
C SER A 343 32.51 -52.48 -14.63
N PRO A 344 33.05 -51.42 -15.27
CA PRO A 344 34.46 -51.03 -15.03
C PRO A 344 34.74 -49.49 -15.09
N PRO A 345 35.97 -49.00 -14.80
CA PRO A 345 36.23 -47.65 -14.26
C PRO A 345 36.67 -46.60 -15.31
N PRO A 346 36.66 -45.29 -14.99
CA PRO A 346 37.44 -44.29 -15.70
C PRO A 346 38.76 -43.97 -14.97
N GLN A 347 39.67 -43.44 -15.77
CA GLN A 347 41.07 -43.15 -15.48
C GLN A 347 41.26 -41.91 -14.59
N ALA A 348 42.39 -41.94 -13.86
CA ALA A 348 43.14 -40.86 -13.19
C ALA A 348 43.12 -40.90 -11.66
#